data_AF-A0A8U0RXV1-F1
#
_entry.id   AF-A0A8U0RXV1-F1
#
_cell.length_a   1.000
_cell.length_b   1.000
_cell.length_c   1.000
_cell.angle_alpha   90.00
_cell.angle_beta   90.00
_cell.angle_gamma   90.00
#
_symmetry.space_group_name_H-M   'P 1'
#
loop_
_entity.id
_entity.type
_entity.pdbx_description
1 polymer ?
#
loop_
_entity_poly.entity_id
_entity_poly.type
_entity_poly.pdbx_seq_one_letter_code
_entity_poly.pdbx_strand_id
1 'polypeptide(L)'
;MTVKLLEKAKKVVACELDPRLVAELHKRVQGTPLASKLQVLVGDVLKTDLPFFDACVANLPYQISSPFVFKLLLHRPFFRCAILMFQREFALRLVAKPGDKLYCRLSINTQLLARVDHLMKVGKNNFRPPPKVESSVVRIEPKNPPPPINFQEWDGLVRITFVRKNKTLSAAFKSSAVQQLLERNYRIHCSVHNIIIPEDFSIADKIQQILTSTGFSDKRARSMDIDDFIRLLHGFNAEGIHFS
;
A
#
# COMPACT_ATOMS: atom_id res chain seq x y z
N MET A 1 7.41 24.46 7.40
CA MET A 1 6.74 24.00 6.17
C MET A 1 5.39 24.69 5.99
N THR A 2 4.48 24.62 6.97
CA THR A 2 3.11 25.17 6.89
C THR A 2 3.04 26.63 6.42
N VAL A 3 3.82 27.54 7.01
CA VAL A 3 3.85 28.96 6.60
C VAL A 3 4.20 29.15 5.11
N LYS A 4 5.20 28.43 4.60
CA LYS A 4 5.59 28.46 3.18
C LYS A 4 4.53 27.85 2.25
N LEU A 5 3.73 26.92 2.76
CA LEU A 5 2.60 26.36 2.00
C LEU A 5 1.44 27.36 1.93
N LEU A 6 1.14 28.06 3.03
CA LEU A 6 0.08 29.07 3.10
C LEU A 6 0.31 30.25 2.14
N GLU A 7 1.58 30.60 1.90
CA GLU A 7 1.97 31.62 0.91
C GLU A 7 1.60 31.22 -0.53
N LYS A 8 1.57 29.92 -0.83
CA LYS A 8 1.41 29.39 -2.21
C LYS A 8 0.05 28.76 -2.47
N ALA A 9 -0.61 28.22 -1.44
CA ALA A 9 -1.85 27.48 -1.57
C ALA A 9 -3.08 28.34 -1.28
N LYS A 10 -4.23 27.94 -1.86
CA LYS A 10 -5.54 28.53 -1.55
C LYS A 10 -5.96 28.22 -0.11
N LYS A 11 -5.73 27.00 0.35
CA LYS A 11 -6.05 26.50 1.69
C LYS A 11 -5.02 25.44 2.09
N VAL A 12 -4.66 25.39 3.36
CA VAL A 12 -3.80 24.35 3.94
C VAL A 12 -4.57 23.67 5.07
N VAL A 13 -4.77 22.36 4.94
CA VAL A 13 -5.32 21.53 6.01
C VAL A 13 -4.16 20.80 6.68
N ALA A 14 -3.84 21.16 7.91
CA ALA A 14 -2.81 20.52 8.71
C ALA A 14 -3.45 19.47 9.62
N CYS A 15 -2.96 18.22 9.57
CA CYS A 15 -3.37 17.18 10.52
C CYS A 15 -2.27 17.06 11.59
N GLU A 16 -2.63 17.20 12.87
CA GLU A 16 -1.68 17.16 13.98
C GLU A 16 -2.24 16.37 15.16
N LEU A 17 -1.40 15.51 15.74
CA LEU A 17 -1.78 14.68 16.89
C LEU A 17 -1.49 15.40 18.21
N ASP A 18 -0.39 16.16 18.30
CA ASP A 18 0.04 16.85 19.53
C ASP A 18 -0.70 18.19 19.70
N PRO A 19 -1.61 18.32 20.69
CA PRO A 19 -2.37 19.56 20.89
C PRO A 19 -1.48 20.76 21.25
N ARG A 20 -0.29 20.53 21.82
CA ARG A 20 0.66 21.62 22.11
C ARG A 20 1.19 22.23 20.82
N LEU A 21 1.54 21.40 19.83
CA LEU A 21 2.00 21.87 18.52
C LEU A 21 0.88 22.58 17.75
N VAL A 22 -0.38 22.16 17.93
CA VAL A 22 -1.55 22.84 17.37
C VAL A 22 -1.64 24.29 17.89
N ALA A 23 -1.52 24.48 19.21
CA ALA A 23 -1.55 25.81 19.82
C ALA A 23 -0.40 26.69 19.32
N GLU A 24 0.81 26.14 19.25
CA GLU A 24 1.99 26.86 18.72
C GLU A 24 1.81 27.22 17.24
N LEU A 25 1.24 26.33 16.43
CA LEU A 25 1.00 26.56 15.01
C LEU A 25 0.00 27.70 14.80
N HIS A 26 -1.11 27.72 15.55
CA HIS A 26 -2.09 28.81 15.51
C HIS A 26 -1.46 30.14 15.89
N LYS A 27 -0.72 30.18 17.02
CA LYS A 27 -0.02 31.39 17.47
C LYS A 27 0.97 31.90 16.42
N ARG A 28 1.66 31.01 15.71
CA ARG A 28 2.65 31.36 14.68
C ARG A 28 2.05 32.04 13.44
N VAL A 29 0.82 31.71 13.08
CA VAL A 29 0.14 32.32 11.93
C VAL A 29 -0.80 33.46 12.33
N GLN A 30 -1.12 33.59 13.61
CA GLN A 30 -1.99 34.61 14.15
C GLN A 30 -1.50 36.02 13.78
N GLY A 31 -2.43 36.90 13.39
CA GLY A 31 -2.13 38.26 12.96
C GLY A 31 -1.58 38.38 11.53
N THR A 32 -1.35 37.27 10.84
CA THR A 32 -0.96 37.29 9.41
C THR A 32 -2.19 37.15 8.51
N PRO A 33 -2.18 37.72 7.28
CA PRO A 33 -3.27 37.53 6.31
C PRO A 33 -3.42 36.07 5.85
N LEU A 34 -2.44 35.21 6.18
CA LEU A 34 -2.42 33.80 5.86
C LEU A 34 -3.25 32.95 6.84
N ALA A 35 -3.58 33.48 8.02
CA ALA A 35 -4.25 32.74 9.09
C ALA A 35 -5.60 32.13 8.63
N SER A 36 -6.37 32.87 7.83
CA SER A 36 -7.68 32.44 7.32
C SER A 36 -7.61 31.24 6.35
N LYS A 37 -6.43 30.97 5.78
CA LYS A 37 -6.20 29.83 4.89
C LYS A 37 -5.84 28.54 5.62
N LEU A 38 -5.56 28.60 6.93
CA LEU A 38 -5.16 27.44 7.73
C LEU A 38 -6.38 26.79 8.39
N GLN A 39 -6.56 25.50 8.15
CA GLN A 39 -7.43 24.64 8.95
C GLN A 39 -6.56 23.60 9.65
N VAL A 40 -6.80 23.36 10.93
CA VAL A 40 -6.08 22.32 11.69
C VAL A 40 -7.07 21.23 12.11
N LEU A 41 -6.78 19.98 11.74
CA LEU A 41 -7.48 18.78 12.18
C LEU A 41 -6.67 18.14 13.30
N VAL A 42 -7.22 18.15 14.50
CA VAL A 42 -6.54 17.59 15.68
C VAL A 42 -6.96 16.12 15.85
N GLY A 43 -5.98 15.23 15.92
CA GLY A 43 -6.20 13.82 16.19
C GLY A 43 -5.36 12.87 15.34
N ASP A 44 -5.64 11.57 15.49
CA ASP A 44 -4.97 10.52 14.75
C ASP A 44 -5.44 10.51 13.29
N VAL A 45 -4.55 10.98 12.40
CA VAL A 45 -4.79 11.05 10.96
C VAL A 45 -5.20 9.71 10.34
N LEU A 46 -4.82 8.57 10.93
CA LEU A 46 -5.25 7.26 10.43
C LEU A 46 -6.75 7.03 10.64
N LYS A 47 -7.32 7.61 11.69
CA LYS A 47 -8.73 7.50 12.08
C LYS A 47 -9.59 8.65 11.57
N THR A 48 -8.98 9.79 11.24
CA THR A 48 -9.69 10.96 10.73
C THR A 48 -10.16 10.76 9.28
N ASP A 49 -11.37 11.22 8.97
CA ASP A 49 -11.83 11.35 7.60
C ASP A 49 -11.15 12.54 6.92
N LEU A 50 -10.38 12.25 5.87
CA LEU A 50 -9.59 13.26 5.19
C LEU A 50 -10.48 14.04 4.21
N PRO A 51 -10.46 15.39 4.24
CA PRO A 51 -11.19 16.18 3.25
C PRO A 51 -10.57 16.02 1.86
N PHE A 52 -11.20 16.60 0.84
CA PHE A 52 -10.56 16.75 -0.46
C PHE A 52 -9.26 17.59 -0.36
N PHE A 53 -8.22 17.18 -1.07
CA PHE A 53 -6.98 17.94 -1.25
C PHE A 53 -6.35 17.64 -2.61
N ASP A 54 -5.71 18.64 -3.22
CA ASP A 54 -5.01 18.48 -4.50
C ASP A 54 -3.63 17.83 -4.34
N ALA A 55 -2.91 18.18 -3.27
CA ALA A 55 -1.58 17.68 -2.98
C ALA A 55 -1.37 17.49 -1.48
N CYS A 56 -0.61 16.45 -1.13
CA CYS A 56 -0.25 16.16 0.25
C CYS A 56 1.25 16.35 0.45
N VAL A 57 1.65 16.96 1.56
CA VAL A 57 3.05 16.95 2.02
C VAL A 57 3.06 16.44 3.44
N ALA A 58 3.86 15.42 3.73
CA ALA A 58 3.90 14.83 5.06
C ALA A 58 5.31 14.47 5.51
N ASN A 59 5.56 14.73 6.79
CA ASN A 59 6.71 14.23 7.52
C ASN A 59 6.15 13.43 8.71
N LEU A 60 6.07 12.11 8.56
CA LEU A 60 5.37 11.26 9.51
C LEU A 60 6.35 10.43 10.34
N PRO A 61 5.98 10.09 11.58
CA PRO A 61 6.63 9.01 12.30
C PRO A 61 6.63 7.73 11.46
N TYR A 62 7.76 7.02 11.49
CA TYR A 62 7.99 5.87 10.63
C TYR A 62 7.05 4.70 10.91
N GLN A 63 6.53 4.62 12.14
CA GLN A 63 5.60 3.60 12.61
C GLN A 63 4.27 3.63 11.85
N ILE A 64 3.83 4.82 11.40
CA ILE A 64 2.54 4.98 10.70
C ILE A 64 2.71 5.12 9.18
N SER A 65 3.93 4.97 8.64
CA SER A 65 4.21 5.21 7.23
C SER A 65 3.43 4.26 6.30
N SER A 66 3.41 2.95 6.59
CA SER A 66 2.68 1.97 5.79
C SER A 66 1.15 2.19 5.80
N PRO A 67 0.47 2.26 6.97
CA PRO A 67 -0.98 2.48 6.97
C PRO A 67 -1.37 3.84 6.37
N PHE A 68 -0.55 4.88 6.54
CA PHE A 68 -0.82 6.18 5.95
C PHE A 68 -0.74 6.16 4.42
N VAL A 69 0.26 5.47 3.84
CA VAL A 69 0.36 5.30 2.37
C VAL A 69 -0.90 4.64 1.83
N PHE A 70 -1.37 3.56 2.44
CA PHE A 70 -2.61 2.91 1.98
C PHE A 70 -3.85 3.77 2.21
N LYS A 71 -3.93 4.53 3.32
CA LYS A 71 -5.00 5.49 3.54
C LYS A 71 -5.05 6.54 2.42
N LEU A 72 -3.91 7.04 1.97
CA LEU A 72 -3.84 7.95 0.81
C LEU A 72 -4.28 7.26 -0.48
N LEU A 73 -3.74 6.08 -0.81
CA LEU A 73 -4.06 5.39 -2.07
C LEU A 73 -5.55 5.00 -2.19
N LEU A 74 -6.21 4.73 -1.06
CA LEU A 74 -7.63 4.43 -0.99
C LEU A 74 -8.51 5.68 -0.83
N HIS A 75 -7.93 6.85 -0.58
CA HIS A 75 -8.67 8.10 -0.42
C HIS A 75 -9.38 8.51 -1.72
N ARG A 76 -10.58 9.06 -1.57
CA ARG A 76 -11.38 9.63 -2.65
C ARG A 76 -11.95 10.98 -2.20
N PRO A 77 -12.13 11.96 -3.11
CA PRO A 77 -11.68 11.98 -4.51
C PRO A 77 -10.15 11.90 -4.68
N PHE A 78 -9.66 11.53 -5.85
CA PHE A 78 -8.22 11.41 -6.10
C PHE A 78 -7.50 12.75 -5.95
N PHE A 79 -6.36 12.72 -5.26
CA PHE A 79 -5.40 13.82 -5.24
C PHE A 79 -4.39 13.68 -6.40
N ARG A 80 -3.72 14.78 -6.76
CA ARG A 80 -2.75 14.82 -7.87
C ARG A 80 -1.42 14.16 -7.49
N CYS A 81 -0.83 14.56 -6.36
CA CYS A 81 0.42 13.98 -5.88
C CYS A 81 0.62 14.15 -4.37
N ALA A 82 1.43 13.26 -3.78
CA ALA A 82 1.87 13.35 -2.40
C ALA A 82 3.41 13.36 -2.35
N ILE A 83 3.98 14.29 -1.59
CA ILE A 83 5.41 14.40 -1.33
C ILE A 83 5.65 14.02 0.12
N LEU A 84 6.15 12.80 0.33
CA LEU A 84 6.21 12.16 1.63
C LEU A 84 7.64 11.90 2.03
N MET A 85 7.97 12.16 3.29
CA MET A 85 9.26 11.83 3.86
C MET A 85 9.18 10.53 4.66
N PHE A 86 10.12 9.63 4.39
CA PHE A 86 10.21 8.30 5.02
C PHE A 86 11.64 7.96 5.44
N GLN A 87 11.80 6.88 6.21
CA GLN A 87 13.12 6.25 6.37
C GLN A 87 13.68 5.84 5.01
N ARG A 88 15.00 5.88 4.88
CA ARG A 88 15.70 5.49 3.65
C ARG A 88 15.28 4.10 3.16
N GLU A 89 15.31 3.09 4.04
CA GLU A 89 14.95 1.72 3.67
C GLU A 89 13.49 1.62 3.22
N PHE A 90 12.56 2.24 3.96
CA PHE A 90 11.14 2.25 3.60
C PHE A 90 10.90 2.88 2.22
N ALA A 91 11.53 4.03 1.96
CA ALA A 91 11.47 4.69 0.66
C ALA A 91 12.02 3.80 -0.47
N LEU A 92 13.16 3.13 -0.23
CA LEU A 92 13.75 2.22 -1.21
C LEU A 92 12.86 0.99 -1.47
N ARG A 93 12.14 0.49 -0.46
CA ARG A 93 11.15 -0.58 -0.63
C ARG A 93 9.98 -0.13 -1.50
N LEU A 94 9.49 1.11 -1.35
CA LEU A 94 8.37 1.61 -2.18
C LEU A 94 8.72 1.63 -3.68
N VAL A 95 9.95 2.01 -4.02
CA VAL A 95 10.42 2.13 -5.41
C VAL A 95 11.14 0.89 -5.94
N ALA A 96 11.30 -0.15 -5.11
CA ALA A 96 11.99 -1.38 -5.50
C ALA A 96 11.26 -2.07 -6.64
N LYS A 97 12.00 -2.51 -7.66
CA LYS A 97 11.47 -3.22 -8.83
C LYS A 97 11.55 -4.74 -8.63
N PRO A 98 10.80 -5.55 -9.39
CA PRO A 98 10.96 -7.00 -9.39
C PRO A 98 12.43 -7.40 -9.62
N GLY A 99 12.93 -8.31 -8.79
CA GLY A 99 14.32 -8.75 -8.76
C GLY A 99 15.19 -8.02 -7.72
N ASP A 100 14.82 -6.81 -7.30
CA ASP A 100 15.59 -6.06 -6.32
C ASP A 100 15.59 -6.73 -4.95
N LYS A 101 16.69 -6.58 -4.21
CA LYS A 101 16.84 -7.10 -2.84
C LYS A 101 15.69 -6.64 -1.92
N LEU A 102 15.28 -5.38 -2.07
CA LEU A 102 14.24 -4.74 -1.25
C LEU A 102 12.82 -4.92 -1.79
N TYR A 103 12.64 -5.63 -2.92
CA TYR A 103 11.31 -5.90 -3.46
C TYR A 103 10.47 -6.73 -2.49
N CYS A 104 9.28 -6.25 -2.18
CA CYS A 104 8.39 -6.85 -1.19
C CYS A 104 6.92 -6.51 -1.47
N ARG A 105 6.01 -7.05 -0.65
CA ARG A 105 4.57 -6.75 -0.70
C ARG A 105 4.25 -5.25 -0.70
N LEU A 106 5.00 -4.44 0.06
CA LEU A 106 4.83 -2.98 0.07
C LEU A 106 5.12 -2.37 -1.32
N SER A 107 6.16 -2.85 -2.00
CA SER A 107 6.55 -2.42 -3.34
C SER A 107 5.40 -2.64 -4.32
N ILE A 108 4.96 -3.89 -4.45
CA ILE A 108 3.97 -4.26 -5.46
C ILE A 108 2.59 -3.67 -5.18
N ASN A 109 2.15 -3.62 -3.91
CA ASN A 109 0.86 -3.04 -3.57
C ASN A 109 0.82 -1.52 -3.81
N THR A 110 1.92 -0.81 -3.51
CA THR A 110 1.98 0.63 -3.76
C THR A 110 2.03 0.91 -5.26
N GLN A 111 2.85 0.16 -6.00
CA GLN A 111 3.02 0.31 -7.45
C GLN A 111 1.78 -0.13 -8.25
N LEU A 112 0.96 -1.03 -7.69
CA LEU A 112 -0.34 -1.35 -8.28
C LEU A 112 -1.21 -0.09 -8.36
N LEU A 113 -1.27 0.69 -7.28
CA LEU A 113 -2.21 1.80 -7.13
C LEU A 113 -1.63 3.18 -7.50
N ALA A 114 -0.31 3.32 -7.59
CA ALA A 114 0.35 4.60 -7.84
C ALA A 114 1.66 4.48 -8.61
N ARG A 115 2.08 5.61 -9.21
CA ARG A 115 3.47 5.85 -9.61
C ARG A 115 4.24 6.36 -8.39
N VAL A 116 5.47 5.89 -8.21
CA VAL A 116 6.28 6.21 -7.03
C VAL A 116 7.71 6.54 -7.45
N ASP A 117 8.18 7.72 -7.08
CA ASP A 117 9.53 8.19 -7.43
C ASP A 117 10.32 8.56 -6.18
N HIS A 118 11.58 8.12 -6.12
CA HIS A 118 12.53 8.59 -5.12
C HIS A 118 13.09 9.94 -5.56
N LEU A 119 12.81 11.00 -4.80
CA LEU A 119 13.17 12.36 -5.21
C LEU A 119 14.54 12.79 -4.69
N MET A 120 14.79 12.59 -3.39
CA MET A 120 16.05 13.01 -2.77
C MET A 120 16.32 12.31 -1.43
N LYS A 121 17.59 12.34 -1.03
CA LYS A 121 18.09 11.87 0.26
C LYS A 121 18.10 13.03 1.25
N VAL A 122 17.68 12.78 2.50
CA VAL A 122 17.73 13.75 3.59
C VAL A 122 18.55 13.17 4.74
N GLY A 123 19.66 13.83 5.05
CA GLY A 123 20.55 13.45 6.16
C GLY A 123 19.91 13.65 7.52
N LYS A 124 20.22 12.78 8.48
CA LYS A 124 19.70 12.86 9.87
C LYS A 124 19.98 14.20 10.58
N ASN A 125 21.05 14.90 10.21
CA ASN A 125 21.43 16.18 10.80
C ASN A 125 20.46 17.34 10.46
N ASN A 126 19.53 17.12 9.51
CA ASN A 126 18.49 18.11 9.17
C ASN A 126 17.28 18.09 10.12
N PHE A 127 17.29 17.21 11.13
CA PHE A 127 16.20 17.02 12.07
C PHE A 127 16.58 17.43 13.49
N ARG A 128 15.58 17.83 14.27
CA ARG A 128 15.73 18.17 15.69
C ARG A 128 14.61 17.51 16.50
N PRO A 129 14.91 16.52 17.36
CA PRO A 129 16.20 15.83 17.49
C PRO A 129 16.56 14.97 16.24
N PRO A 130 17.85 14.66 16.00
CA PRO A 130 18.26 13.80 14.89
C PRO A 130 17.71 12.37 15.03
N PRO A 131 17.12 11.77 13.98
CA PRO A 131 16.74 10.36 13.98
C PRO A 131 17.97 9.45 13.94
N LYS A 132 17.79 8.19 14.32
CA LYS A 132 18.85 7.16 14.26
C LYS A 132 19.21 6.75 12.83
N VAL A 133 18.35 7.04 11.86
CA VAL A 133 18.47 6.57 10.48
C VAL A 133 18.33 7.71 9.47
N GLU A 134 18.84 7.46 8.27
CA GLU A 134 18.71 8.35 7.11
C GLU A 134 17.26 8.41 6.59
N SER A 135 16.89 9.54 5.99
CA SER A 135 15.55 9.77 5.43
C SER A 135 15.58 9.97 3.91
N SER A 136 14.44 9.80 3.26
CA SER A 136 14.24 10.09 1.84
C SER A 136 12.92 10.79 1.61
N VAL A 137 12.87 11.63 0.59
CA VAL A 137 11.62 12.19 0.07
C VAL A 137 11.17 11.37 -1.13
N VAL A 138 9.90 11.00 -1.16
CA VAL A 138 9.26 10.19 -2.19
C VAL A 138 8.05 10.94 -2.73
N ARG A 139 7.83 10.87 -4.04
CA ARG A 139 6.59 11.29 -4.69
C ARG A 139 5.69 10.09 -4.89
N ILE A 140 4.40 10.22 -4.59
CA ILE A 140 3.37 9.23 -4.90
C ILE A 140 2.27 9.91 -5.71
N GLU A 141 1.95 9.36 -6.87
CA GLU A 141 0.86 9.82 -7.74
C GLU A 141 -0.13 8.68 -7.96
N PRO A 142 -1.36 8.76 -7.41
CA PRO A 142 -2.38 7.73 -7.62
C PRO A 142 -2.67 7.53 -9.11
N LYS A 143 -2.84 6.27 -9.51
CA LYS A 143 -3.33 5.95 -10.86
C LYS A 143 -4.83 6.25 -10.92
N ASN A 144 -5.23 7.06 -11.89
CA ASN A 144 -6.62 7.42 -12.13
C ASN A 144 -6.92 7.29 -13.64
N PRO A 145 -7.78 6.33 -14.05
CA PRO A 145 -8.48 5.36 -13.20
C PRO A 145 -7.51 4.34 -12.57
N PRO A 146 -7.82 3.82 -11.37
CA PRO A 146 -7.08 2.70 -10.80
C PRO A 146 -7.38 1.42 -11.59
N PRO A 147 -6.49 0.41 -11.53
CA PRO A 147 -6.79 -0.88 -12.15
C PRO A 147 -8.07 -1.48 -11.53
N PRO A 148 -8.94 -2.13 -12.32
CA PRO A 148 -10.22 -2.69 -11.85
C PRO A 148 -9.99 -4.01 -11.10
N ILE A 149 -9.26 -3.95 -10.00
CA ILE A 149 -8.86 -5.10 -9.19
C ILE A 149 -9.41 -4.93 -7.79
N ASN A 150 -10.05 -5.98 -7.26
CA ASN A 150 -10.40 -6.03 -5.86
C ASN A 150 -9.12 -6.08 -5.01
N PHE A 151 -8.83 -4.99 -4.30
CA PHE A 151 -7.60 -4.87 -3.53
C PHE A 151 -7.51 -5.90 -2.39
N GLN A 152 -8.64 -6.36 -1.84
CA GLN A 152 -8.63 -7.38 -0.78
C GLN A 152 -8.17 -8.73 -1.33
N GLU A 153 -8.70 -9.15 -2.48
CA GLU A 153 -8.24 -10.38 -3.14
C GLU A 153 -6.77 -10.29 -3.55
N TRP A 154 -6.39 -9.16 -4.16
CA TRP A 154 -5.02 -8.88 -4.53
C TRP A 154 -4.06 -8.98 -3.35
N ASP A 155 -4.38 -8.31 -2.23
CA ASP A 155 -3.54 -8.32 -1.04
C ASP A 155 -3.47 -9.70 -0.40
N GLY A 156 -4.55 -10.49 -0.47
CA GLY A 156 -4.58 -11.88 -0.02
C GLY A 156 -3.59 -12.77 -0.79
N LEU A 157 -3.63 -12.72 -2.12
CA LEU A 157 -2.69 -13.44 -2.99
C LEU A 157 -1.23 -12.98 -2.74
N VAL A 158 -0.99 -11.68 -2.77
CA VAL A 158 0.35 -11.10 -2.56
C VAL A 158 0.88 -11.46 -1.18
N ARG A 159 0.04 -11.46 -0.14
CA ARG A 159 0.44 -11.86 1.22
C ARG A 159 0.97 -13.28 1.26
N ILE A 160 0.28 -14.23 0.64
CA ILE A 160 0.67 -15.65 0.60
C ILE A 160 2.03 -15.82 -0.09
N THR A 161 2.16 -15.24 -1.28
CA THR A 161 3.34 -15.42 -2.13
C THR A 161 4.60 -14.73 -1.58
N PHE A 162 4.46 -13.62 -0.85
CA PHE A 162 5.59 -12.89 -0.27
C PHE A 162 6.05 -13.39 1.11
N VAL A 163 5.36 -14.35 1.77
CA VAL A 163 5.83 -14.95 3.04
C VAL A 163 7.26 -15.47 2.89
N ARG A 164 7.54 -16.18 1.80
CA ARG A 164 8.89 -16.64 1.43
C ARG A 164 9.18 -16.28 -0.02
N LYS A 165 9.39 -14.98 -0.29
CA LYS A 165 9.55 -14.43 -1.66
C LYS A 165 10.61 -15.10 -2.55
N ASN A 166 11.58 -15.81 -1.96
CA ASN A 166 12.65 -16.54 -2.66
C ASN A 166 12.31 -18.01 -2.98
N LYS A 167 11.18 -18.53 -2.48
CA LYS A 167 10.68 -19.88 -2.77
C LYS A 167 9.66 -19.81 -3.90
N THR A 168 9.43 -20.96 -4.54
CA THR A 168 8.49 -21.08 -5.66
C THR A 168 7.05 -20.85 -5.20
N LEU A 169 6.16 -20.48 -6.12
CA LEU A 169 4.74 -20.33 -5.78
C LEU A 169 4.14 -21.65 -5.32
N SER A 170 4.47 -22.79 -5.96
CA SER A 170 4.03 -24.11 -5.47
C SER A 170 4.39 -24.32 -3.99
N ALA A 171 5.61 -23.94 -3.57
CA ALA A 171 6.02 -24.02 -2.16
C ALA A 171 5.33 -23.00 -1.23
N ALA A 172 4.79 -21.89 -1.76
CA ALA A 172 4.00 -20.93 -0.99
C ALA A 172 2.59 -21.47 -0.71
N PHE A 173 1.98 -22.15 -1.68
CA PHE A 173 0.62 -22.69 -1.57
C PHE A 173 0.51 -24.05 -0.86
N LYS A 174 1.63 -24.74 -0.60
CA LYS A 174 1.66 -25.97 0.20
C LYS A 174 1.47 -25.75 1.71
N SER A 175 1.32 -24.51 2.17
CA SER A 175 1.07 -24.24 3.59
C SER A 175 -0.35 -24.68 3.97
N SER A 176 -0.49 -25.43 5.06
CA SER A 176 -1.79 -25.88 5.58
C SER A 176 -2.77 -24.72 5.81
N ALA A 177 -2.30 -23.60 6.37
CA ALA A 177 -3.13 -22.41 6.57
C ALA A 177 -3.65 -21.81 5.25
N VAL A 178 -2.86 -21.89 4.18
CA VAL A 178 -3.27 -21.40 2.85
C VAL A 178 -4.29 -22.35 2.23
N GLN A 179 -4.07 -23.66 2.32
CA GLN A 179 -5.02 -24.64 1.80
C GLN A 179 -6.37 -24.54 2.50
N GLN A 180 -6.39 -24.44 3.84
CA GLN A 180 -7.62 -24.25 4.61
C GLN A 180 -8.37 -22.98 4.22
N LEU A 181 -7.65 -21.87 4.02
CA LEU A 181 -8.24 -20.59 3.57
C LEU A 181 -8.91 -20.75 2.21
N LEU A 182 -8.18 -21.28 1.22
CA LEU A 182 -8.67 -21.39 -0.15
C LEU A 182 -9.77 -22.45 -0.30
N GLU A 183 -9.69 -23.55 0.45
CA GLU A 183 -10.71 -24.60 0.47
C GLU A 183 -12.02 -24.07 1.05
N ARG A 184 -11.95 -23.31 2.16
CA ARG A 184 -13.13 -22.64 2.72
C ARG A 184 -13.77 -21.69 1.71
N ASN A 185 -12.98 -20.84 1.06
CA ASN A 185 -13.48 -19.87 0.09
C ASN A 185 -14.04 -20.56 -1.16
N TYR A 186 -13.41 -21.65 -1.63
CA TYR A 186 -13.89 -22.47 -2.73
C TYR A 186 -15.22 -23.17 -2.39
N ARG A 187 -15.38 -23.70 -1.17
CA ARG A 187 -16.67 -24.26 -0.72
C ARG A 187 -17.79 -23.22 -0.74
N ILE A 188 -17.51 -21.99 -0.33
CA ILE A 188 -18.48 -20.88 -0.41
C ILE A 188 -18.86 -20.62 -1.88
N HIS A 189 -17.87 -20.53 -2.78
CA HIS A 189 -18.10 -20.38 -4.21
C HIS A 189 -19.00 -21.50 -4.77
N CYS A 190 -18.67 -22.76 -4.48
CA CYS A 190 -19.46 -23.90 -4.92
C CYS A 190 -20.91 -23.86 -4.38
N SER A 191 -21.10 -23.47 -3.12
CA SER A 191 -22.43 -23.31 -2.52
C SER A 191 -23.25 -22.22 -3.22
N VAL A 192 -22.65 -21.05 -3.49
CA VAL A 192 -23.31 -19.93 -4.17
C VAL A 192 -23.71 -20.30 -5.61
N HIS A 193 -22.89 -21.09 -6.30
CA HIS A 193 -23.11 -21.49 -7.69
C HIS A 193 -23.77 -22.86 -7.88
N ASN A 194 -24.22 -23.52 -6.80
CA ASN A 194 -24.79 -24.88 -6.82
C ASN A 194 -23.88 -25.93 -7.49
N ILE A 195 -22.56 -25.82 -7.29
CA ILE A 195 -21.57 -26.77 -7.78
C ILE A 195 -21.36 -27.85 -6.72
N ILE A 196 -21.55 -29.10 -7.09
CA ILE A 196 -21.29 -30.25 -6.21
C ILE A 196 -19.78 -30.50 -6.15
N ILE A 197 -19.23 -30.56 -4.93
CA ILE A 197 -17.82 -30.91 -4.71
C ILE A 197 -17.72 -32.43 -4.60
N PRO A 198 -16.90 -33.09 -5.44
CA PRO A 198 -16.65 -34.53 -5.34
C PRO A 198 -16.11 -34.95 -3.96
N GLU A 199 -16.42 -36.16 -3.51
CA GLU A 199 -15.92 -36.67 -2.21
C GLU A 199 -14.39 -36.80 -2.17
N ASP A 200 -13.75 -37.03 -3.31
CA ASP A 200 -12.31 -37.13 -3.49
C ASP A 200 -11.62 -35.79 -3.79
N PHE A 201 -12.32 -34.66 -3.63
CA PHE A 201 -11.79 -33.34 -3.94
C PHE A 201 -10.55 -32.99 -3.10
N SER A 202 -9.49 -32.57 -3.79
CA SER A 202 -8.24 -32.09 -3.22
C SER A 202 -7.97 -30.65 -3.64
N ILE A 203 -8.04 -29.72 -2.67
CA ILE A 203 -7.69 -28.31 -2.91
C ILE A 203 -6.22 -28.16 -3.34
N ALA A 204 -5.34 -29.02 -2.82
CA ALA A 204 -3.92 -28.98 -3.13
C ALA A 204 -3.68 -29.28 -4.61
N ASP A 205 -4.37 -30.27 -5.17
CA ASP A 205 -4.25 -30.65 -6.56
C ASP A 205 -4.86 -29.60 -7.49
N LYS A 206 -6.03 -29.05 -7.14
CA LYS A 206 -6.63 -27.94 -7.90
C LYS A 206 -5.71 -26.72 -7.95
N ILE A 207 -5.10 -26.32 -6.82
CA ILE A 207 -4.11 -25.23 -6.81
C ILE A 207 -2.91 -25.56 -7.70
N GLN A 208 -2.37 -26.77 -7.60
CA GLN A 208 -1.20 -27.16 -8.38
C GLN A 208 -1.51 -27.21 -9.90
N GLN A 209 -2.71 -27.64 -10.28
CA GLN A 209 -3.19 -27.59 -11.66
C GLN A 209 -3.25 -26.16 -12.18
N ILE A 210 -3.83 -25.22 -11.41
CA ILE A 210 -3.88 -23.79 -11.76
C ILE A 210 -2.48 -23.21 -11.93
N LEU A 211 -1.56 -23.49 -10.98
CA LEU A 211 -0.18 -23.01 -11.06
C LEU A 211 0.58 -23.57 -12.27
N THR A 212 0.25 -24.80 -12.68
CA THR A 212 0.88 -25.45 -13.83
C THR A 212 0.31 -24.94 -15.15
N SER A 213 -1.02 -24.83 -15.26
CA SER A 213 -1.69 -24.32 -16.47
C SER A 213 -1.34 -22.87 -16.77
N THR A 214 -1.12 -22.06 -15.73
CA THR A 214 -0.72 -20.65 -15.85
C THR A 214 0.80 -20.45 -15.94
N GLY A 215 1.62 -21.49 -15.80
CA GLY A 215 3.07 -21.41 -15.87
C GLY A 215 3.74 -20.71 -14.66
N PHE A 216 3.05 -20.62 -13.52
CA PHE A 216 3.54 -19.92 -12.33
C PHE A 216 4.13 -20.84 -11.24
N SER A 217 4.03 -22.17 -11.40
CA SER A 217 4.46 -23.16 -10.39
C SER A 217 5.87 -22.91 -9.83
N ASP A 218 6.85 -22.71 -10.72
CA ASP A 218 8.27 -22.52 -10.36
C ASP A 218 8.71 -21.05 -10.30
N LYS A 219 7.81 -20.11 -10.63
CA LYS A 219 8.05 -18.68 -10.47
C LYS A 219 8.15 -18.31 -8.99
N ARG A 220 8.79 -17.18 -8.71
CA ARG A 220 9.03 -16.68 -7.35
C ARG A 220 8.54 -15.25 -7.26
N ALA A 221 7.84 -14.93 -6.17
CA ALA A 221 7.29 -13.59 -5.96
C ALA A 221 8.34 -12.47 -6.05
N ARG A 222 9.61 -12.74 -5.69
CA ARG A 222 10.70 -11.76 -5.78
C ARG A 222 10.92 -11.18 -7.17
N SER A 223 10.52 -11.88 -8.23
CA SER A 223 10.80 -11.52 -9.63
C SER A 223 9.54 -11.35 -10.47
N MET A 224 8.36 -11.47 -9.88
CA MET A 224 7.09 -11.27 -10.56
C MET A 224 6.72 -9.79 -10.54
N ASP A 225 6.25 -9.26 -11.65
CA ASP A 225 5.73 -7.90 -11.78
C ASP A 225 4.20 -7.85 -11.55
N ILE A 226 3.61 -6.67 -11.74
CA ILE A 226 2.17 -6.47 -11.53
C ILE A 226 1.35 -7.36 -12.49
N ASP A 227 1.73 -7.45 -13.75
CA ASP A 227 0.97 -8.19 -14.77
C ASP A 227 1.02 -9.70 -14.51
N ASP A 228 2.16 -10.22 -14.05
CA ASP A 228 2.30 -11.59 -13.57
C ASP A 228 1.29 -11.90 -12.44
N PHE A 229 1.15 -11.00 -11.47
CA PHE A 229 0.19 -11.16 -10.38
C PHE A 229 -1.26 -11.02 -10.84
N ILE A 230 -1.56 -10.15 -11.79
CA ILE A 230 -2.90 -10.03 -12.39
C ILE A 230 -3.30 -11.32 -13.08
N ARG A 231 -2.39 -11.88 -13.90
CA ARG A 231 -2.62 -13.15 -14.61
C ARG A 231 -2.82 -14.31 -13.64
N LEU A 232 -2.00 -14.37 -12.59
CA LEU A 232 -2.13 -15.39 -11.56
C LEU A 232 -3.47 -15.28 -10.81
N LEU A 233 -3.84 -14.06 -10.39
CA LEU A 233 -5.12 -13.82 -9.72
C LEU A 233 -6.30 -14.20 -10.61
N HIS A 234 -6.25 -13.81 -11.88
CA HIS A 234 -7.27 -14.18 -12.86
C HIS A 234 -7.39 -15.70 -13.03
N GLY A 235 -6.27 -16.42 -13.10
CA GLY A 235 -6.27 -17.88 -13.20
C GLY A 235 -6.90 -18.58 -12.00
N PHE A 236 -6.71 -18.05 -10.79
CA PHE A 236 -7.41 -18.55 -9.60
C PHE A 236 -8.89 -18.21 -9.60
N ASN A 237 -9.25 -16.96 -9.87
CA ASN A 237 -10.63 -16.48 -9.85
C ASN A 237 -11.50 -17.18 -10.92
N ALA A 238 -10.94 -17.47 -12.11
CA ALA A 238 -11.62 -18.20 -13.17
C ALA A 238 -12.00 -19.64 -12.75
N GLU A 239 -11.26 -20.20 -11.81
CA GLU A 239 -11.46 -21.54 -11.25
C GLU A 239 -12.23 -21.53 -9.93
N GLY A 240 -12.86 -20.40 -9.58
CA GLY A 240 -13.67 -20.22 -8.37
C GLY A 240 -12.87 -20.10 -7.08
N ILE A 241 -11.54 -19.90 -7.15
CA ILE A 241 -10.68 -19.73 -5.98
C ILE A 241 -10.46 -18.25 -5.70
N HIS A 242 -10.96 -17.80 -4.56
CA HIS A 242 -10.89 -16.40 -4.11
C HIS A 242 -10.00 -16.25 -2.86
N PHE A 243 -9.33 -15.10 -2.74
CA PHE A 243 -8.37 -14.80 -1.66
C PHE A 243 -8.95 -13.97 -0.50
N SER A 244 -10.19 -13.51 -0.63
CA SER A 244 -10.97 -12.81 0.40
C SER A 244 -12.25 -13.55 0.66
#